data_AF-A0A2V9JP63-F1
#
_entry.id   AF-A0A2V9JP63-F1
#
_cell.length_a   1.000
_cell.length_b   1.000
_cell.length_c   1.000
_cell.angle_alpha   90.00
_cell.angle_beta   90.00
_cell.angle_gamma   90.00
#
_symmetry.space_group_name_H-M   'P 1'
#
loop_
_entity.id
_entity.type
_entity.pdbx_description
1 polymer ?
#
loop_
_entity_poly.entity_id
_entity_poly.type
_entity_poly.pdbx_seq_one_letter_code
_entity_poly.pdbx_strand_id
1 'polypeptide(L)'
;MAGAHIATFNKVTGARVTAVCSRRELDERELEGKYGTPLRAYRDYGVLLGDPEIDIVDICTPHPQHAEQAIAAAKAKKHLLIEKPIAIS
;
A
#
# COMPACT_ATOMS: atom_id res chain seq x y z
N MET A 1 7.22 -7.81 2.91
CA MET A 1 7.67 -6.57 2.25
C MET A 1 7.06 -5.33 2.90
N ALA A 2 5.73 -5.14 2.84
CA ALA A 2 5.05 -3.94 3.36
C ALA A 2 5.56 -3.39 4.71
N GLY A 3 5.74 -4.24 5.74
CA GLY A 3 6.26 -3.79 7.04
C GLY A 3 7.63 -3.11 6.99
N ALA A 4 8.54 -3.56 6.14
CA ALA A 4 9.87 -2.95 5.97
C ALA A 4 9.77 -1.64 5.17
N HIS A 5 8.84 -1.56 4.22
CA HIS A 5 8.60 -0.36 3.42
C HIS A 5 8.00 0.75 4.27
N ILE A 6 7.04 0.44 5.15
CA ILE A 6 6.45 1.41 6.09
C ILE A 6 7.55 2.12 6.90
N ALA A 7 8.44 1.34 7.53
CA ALA A 7 9.53 1.90 8.33
C ALA A 7 10.52 2.72 7.50
N THR A 8 10.71 2.38 6.22
CA THR A 8 11.63 3.09 5.32
C THR A 8 11.02 4.39 4.81
N PHE A 9 9.79 4.36 4.29
CA PHE A 9 9.12 5.54 3.75
C PHE A 9 8.87 6.60 4.82
N ASN A 10 8.57 6.21 6.07
CA ASN A 10 8.41 7.17 7.16
C ASN A 10 9.72 7.89 7.54
N LYS A 11 10.88 7.47 7.02
CA LYS A 11 12.16 8.19 7.14
C LYS A 11 12.46 9.10 5.95
N VAL A 12 11.66 9.06 4.89
CA VAL A 12 11.84 9.88 3.69
C VAL A 12 11.11 11.20 3.88
N THR A 13 11.84 12.31 3.79
CA THR A 13 11.24 13.65 3.82
C THR A 13 10.24 13.81 2.68
N GLY A 14 9.00 14.19 3.00
CA GLY A 14 7.93 14.39 2.02
C GLY A 14 7.09 13.15 1.72
N ALA A 15 7.36 12.01 2.38
CA ALA A 15 6.53 10.81 2.29
C ALA A 15 6.05 10.36 3.68
N ARG A 16 4.85 9.76 3.72
CA ARG A 16 4.31 9.12 4.92
C ARG A 16 3.41 7.97 4.47
N VAL A 17 3.52 6.82 5.11
CA VAL A 17 2.52 5.77 4.93
C VAL A 17 1.32 6.06 5.83
N THR A 18 0.15 6.20 5.23
CA THR A 18 -1.11 6.54 5.91
C THR A 18 -2.08 5.37 5.97
N ALA A 19 -1.86 4.34 5.15
CA ALA A 19 -2.78 3.23 4.98
C ALA A 19 -2.06 1.92 4.63
N VAL A 20 -2.72 0.80 4.94
CA VAL A 20 -2.35 -0.54 4.49
C VAL A 20 -3.59 -1.27 4.00
N CYS A 21 -3.44 -2.05 2.92
CA CYS A 21 -4.50 -2.92 2.41
C CYS A 21 -4.10 -4.38 2.54
N SER A 22 -4.97 -5.21 3.12
CA SER A 22 -4.73 -6.65 3.23
C SER A 22 -6.01 -7.46 3.19
N ARG A 23 -5.93 -8.68 2.65
CA ARG A 23 -7.06 -9.63 2.67
C ARG A 23 -7.39 -10.08 4.10
N ARG A 24 -6.38 -10.17 4.97
CA ARG A 24 -6.58 -10.43 6.40
C ARG A 24 -7.10 -9.18 7.07
N GLU A 25 -7.93 -9.37 8.08
CA GLU A 25 -8.31 -8.27 8.96
C GLU A 25 -7.07 -7.77 9.71
N LEU A 26 -6.95 -6.45 9.78
CA LEU A 26 -5.88 -5.76 10.50
C LEU A 26 -6.54 -4.85 11.51
N ASP A 27 -6.03 -4.87 12.74
CA ASP A 27 -6.42 -3.92 13.76
C ASP A 27 -5.54 -2.66 13.65
N GLU A 28 -6.18 -1.50 13.53
CA GLU A 28 -5.48 -0.22 13.36
C GLU A 28 -4.68 0.18 14.60
N ARG A 29 -5.14 -0.18 15.81
CA ARG A 29 -4.42 0.10 17.06
C ARG A 29 -3.16 -0.76 17.17
N GLU A 30 -3.23 -2.02 16.76
CA GLU A 30 -2.06 -2.89 16.68
C GLU A 30 -1.05 -2.38 15.64
N LEU A 31 -1.53 -1.91 14.48
CA LEU A 31 -0.67 -1.31 13.45
C LEU A 31 0.01 -0.03 13.97
N GLU A 32 -0.74 0.85 14.63
CA GLU A 32 -0.19 2.06 15.23
C GLU A 32 0.85 1.75 16.30
N GLY A 33 0.54 0.81 17.21
CA GLY A 33 1.49 0.36 18.23
C GLY A 33 2.77 -0.24 17.64
N LYS A 34 2.65 -0.92 16.49
CA LYS A 34 3.80 -1.57 15.82
C LYS A 34 4.65 -0.59 15.00
N TYR A 35 4.03 0.36 14.31
CA TYR A 35 4.71 1.22 13.33
C TYR A 35 4.88 2.67 13.82
N GLY A 36 4.34 3.02 14.99
CA GLY A 36 4.49 4.32 15.62
C GLY A 36 3.74 5.46 14.92
N THR A 37 2.86 5.14 13.98
CA THR A 37 2.01 6.10 13.27
C THR A 37 0.62 5.49 13.04
N PRO A 38 -0.47 6.29 13.10
CA PRO A 38 -1.78 5.83 12.70
C PRO A 38 -1.75 5.31 11.26
N LEU A 39 -2.34 4.14 11.03
CA LEU A 39 -2.49 3.53 9.72
C LEU A 39 -3.92 3.06 9.55
N ARG A 40 -4.61 3.58 8.53
CA ARG A 40 -5.93 3.07 8.17
C ARG A 40 -5.81 1.69 7.53
N ALA A 41 -6.65 0.76 7.97
CA ALA A 41 -6.68 -0.60 7.46
C ALA A 41 -7.80 -0.79 6.43
N TYR A 42 -7.43 -1.12 5.20
CA TYR A 42 -8.38 -1.48 4.14
C TYR A 42 -8.38 -2.99 3.93
N ARG A 43 -9.57 -3.54 3.71
CA ARG A 43 -9.74 -4.94 3.26
C ARG A 43 -9.92 -5.09 1.77
N ASP A 44 -10.43 -4.05 1.13
CA ASP A 44 -10.71 -4.00 -0.30
C ASP A 44 -9.77 -3.02 -1.00
N TYR A 45 -9.12 -3.49 -2.05
CA TYR A 45 -8.15 -2.70 -2.80
C TYR A 45 -8.83 -1.57 -3.58
N GLY A 46 -10.01 -1.81 -4.16
CA GLY A 46 -10.78 -0.80 -4.87
C GLY A 46 -11.22 0.35 -3.95
N VAL A 47 -11.61 0.04 -2.71
CA VAL A 47 -11.93 1.06 -1.69
C VAL A 47 -10.68 1.89 -1.35
N LEU A 48 -9.51 1.28 -1.20
CA LEU A 48 -8.26 2.03 -1.01
C LEU A 48 -7.96 2.93 -2.21
N LEU A 49 -8.14 2.44 -3.44
CA LEU A 49 -7.89 3.21 -4.65
C LEU A 49 -8.86 4.39 -4.82
N GLY A 50 -10.07 4.28 -4.29
CA GLY A 50 -11.07 5.35 -4.29
C GLY A 50 -10.79 6.46 -3.26
N ASP A 51 -9.87 6.25 -2.32
CA ASP A 51 -9.58 7.24 -1.30
C ASP A 51 -8.79 8.43 -1.89
N PRO A 52 -9.33 9.66 -1.86
CA PRO A 52 -8.66 10.83 -2.42
C PRO A 52 -7.39 11.23 -1.67
N GLU A 53 -7.20 10.79 -0.43
CA GLU A 53 -6.04 11.12 0.41
C GLU A 53 -4.81 10.22 0.14
N ILE A 54 -4.95 9.24 -0.77
CA ILE A 54 -3.84 8.36 -1.17
C ILE A 54 -3.24 8.87 -2.48
N ASP A 55 -1.98 9.32 -2.45
CA ASP A 55 -1.27 9.81 -3.64
C ASP A 55 -0.55 8.69 -4.41
N ILE A 56 0.10 7.78 -3.66
CA ILE A 56 0.99 6.72 -4.17
C ILE A 56 0.56 5.37 -3.58
N VAL A 57 0.56 4.33 -4.41
CA VAL A 57 0.33 2.94 -4.00
C VAL A 57 1.61 2.13 -4.17
N ASP A 58 2.09 1.55 -3.07
CA ASP A 58 3.17 0.56 -3.03
C ASP A 58 2.62 -0.87 -3.11
N ILE A 59 2.82 -1.53 -4.25
CA ILE A 59 2.35 -2.88 -4.54
C ILE A 59 3.40 -3.89 -4.10
N CYS A 60 3.15 -4.46 -2.92
CA CYS A 60 4.00 -5.45 -2.24
C CYS A 60 3.37 -6.85 -2.18
N THR A 61 2.41 -7.15 -3.06
CA THR A 61 1.67 -8.42 -3.10
C THR A 61 2.49 -9.52 -3.79
N PRO A 62 2.02 -10.77 -3.87
CA PRO A 62 2.67 -11.77 -4.71
C PRO A 62 2.69 -11.35 -6.19
N HIS A 63 3.82 -11.56 -6.87
CA HIS A 63 4.08 -11.11 -8.24
C HIS A 63 3.00 -11.41 -9.30
N PRO A 64 2.20 -12.50 -9.25
CA PRO A 64 1.13 -12.71 -10.23
C PRO A 64 0.00 -11.67 -10.15
N GLN A 65 -0.12 -10.93 -9.03
CA GLN A 65 -1.15 -9.93 -8.80
C GLN A 65 -0.71 -8.51 -9.21
N HIS A 66 0.59 -8.29 -9.43
CA HIS A 66 1.14 -6.96 -9.65
C HIS A 66 0.52 -6.27 -10.87
N ALA A 67 0.40 -6.98 -12.00
CA ALA A 67 -0.09 -6.40 -13.24
C ALA A 67 -1.53 -5.87 -13.10
N GLU A 68 -2.44 -6.69 -12.57
CA GLU A 68 -3.84 -6.29 -12.38
C GLU A 68 -3.96 -5.13 -11.39
N GLN A 69 -3.24 -5.19 -10.27
CA GLN A 69 -3.27 -4.15 -9.24
C GLN A 69 -2.69 -2.82 -9.76
N ALA A 70 -1.56 -2.88 -10.47
CA ALA A 70 -0.93 -1.71 -11.05
C ALA A 70 -1.84 -1.03 -12.09
N ILE A 71 -2.50 -1.82 -12.95
CA ILE A 71 -3.47 -1.30 -13.92
C ILE A 71 -4.65 -0.63 -13.20
N ALA A 72 -5.19 -1.23 -12.15
CA ALA A 72 -6.29 -0.66 -11.39
C ALA A 72 -5.90 0.66 -10.71
N ALA A 73 -4.74 0.71 -10.06
CA ALA A 73 -4.23 1.92 -9.43
C ALA A 73 -3.93 3.04 -10.46
N ALA A 74 -3.36 2.70 -11.62
CA ALA A 74 -3.14 3.66 -12.70
C ALA A 74 -4.47 4.23 -13.22
N LYS A 75 -5.51 3.39 -13.39
CA LYS A 75 -6.86 3.84 -13.77
C LYS A 75 -7.49 4.76 -12.71
N ALA A 76 -7.20 4.50 -11.43
CA ALA A 76 -7.58 5.36 -10.31
C ALA A 76 -6.70 6.61 -10.17
N LYS A 77 -5.79 6.87 -11.13
CA LYS A 77 -4.87 8.01 -11.17
C LYS A 77 -3.93 8.10 -9.97
N LYS A 78 -3.56 6.95 -9.39
CA LYS A 78 -2.56 6.86 -8.32
C LYS A 78 -1.17 6.70 -8.90
N HIS A 79 -0.16 7.29 -8.26
CA HIS A 79 1.22 6.96 -8.56
C HIS A 79 1.56 5.56 -8.04
N LEU A 80 2.57 4.91 -8.64
CA LEU A 80 2.86 3.50 -8.42
C LEU A 80 4.31 3.28 -8.01
N LEU A 81 4.49 2.46 -6.99
CA LEU A 81 5.74 1.74 -6.72
C LEU A 81 5.39 0.26 -6.71
N ILE A 82 6.13 -0.55 -7.47
CA ILE A 82 5.79 -1.98 -7.66
C ILE A 82 7.02 -2.80 -7.30
N GLU A 83 6.84 -3.77 -6.40
CA GLU A 83 7.91 -4.68 -6.04
C GLU A 83 8.39 -5.52 -7.22
N LYS A 84 9.65 -5.92 -7.18
CA LYS A 84 10.25 -6.78 -8.21
C LYS A 84 9.90 -8.25 -7.95
N PRO A 85 9.71 -9.06 -9.01
CA PRO A 85 9.58 -8.65 -10.41
C PRO A 85 8.24 -7.97 -10.67
N ILE A 86 8.22 -7.03 -11.63
CA ILE A 86 7.02 -6.23 -11.95
C ILE A 86 5.86 -7.08 -12.48
N ALA A 87 6.17 -8.14 -13.24
CA ALA A 87 5.24 -9.11 -13.79
C ALA A 87 5.96 -10.45 -14.03
N ILE A 88 5.19 -11.49 -14.38
CA ILE A 88 5.73 -12.82 -14.72
C ILE A 88 5.92 -13.05 -16.22
N SER A 89 5.48 -12.11 -17.06
CA SER A 89 5.51 -12.15 -18.51
C SER A 89 5.53 -10.75 -19.09
#